data_AF-A0A7C7BTL7-F1
#
_entry.id   AF-A0A7C7BTL7-F1
#
_cell.length_a   1.000
_cell.length_b   1.000
_cell.length_c   1.000
_cell.angle_alpha   90.00
_cell.angle_beta   90.00
_cell.angle_gamma   90.00
#
_symmetry.space_group_name_H-M   'P 1'
#
loop_
_entity.id
_entity.type
_entity.pdbx_description
1 polymer ?
#
loop_
_entity_poly.entity_id
_entity_poly.type
_entity_poly.pdbx_seq_one_letter_code
_entity_poly.pdbx_strand_id
1 'polypeptide(L)'
;MWTVTIPGSESSTSPTIGNFTGAYGADVFAVTYKGSAPSYFDFYQVLIDGSTGEKVWQDSIADLHFAAPNAFDYNGDGRDDIMVSTNNFTGTHYEHALKILDFQNDS
;
A
#
# COMPACT_ATOMS: atom_id res chain seq x y z
N MET A 1 6.62 18.97 -7.87
CA MET A 1 5.41 18.64 -7.09
C MET A 1 4.42 18.03 -8.06
N TRP A 2 3.93 16.83 -7.76
CA TRP A 2 2.99 16.08 -8.57
C TRP A 2 1.68 15.86 -7.81
N THR A 3 0.63 15.47 -8.53
CA THR A 3 -0.66 15.07 -7.95
C THR A 3 -1.09 13.78 -8.62
N VAL A 4 -1.42 12.77 -7.82
CA VAL A 4 -1.93 11.48 -8.30
C VAL A 4 -3.38 11.34 -7.84
N THR A 5 -4.26 11.03 -8.79
CA THR A 5 -5.67 10.72 -8.53
C THR A 5 -5.88 9.24 -8.74
N ILE A 6 -6.47 8.56 -7.75
CA ILE A 6 -6.94 7.17 -7.86
C ILE A 6 -8.48 7.21 -8.00
N PRO A 7 -9.04 7.09 -9.21
CA PRO A 7 -10.46 7.36 -9.44
C PRO A 7 -11.38 6.38 -8.70
N GLY A 8 -12.48 6.89 -8.16
CA GLY A 8 -13.49 6.07 -7.47
C GLY A 8 -13.02 5.47 -6.15
N SER A 9 -11.95 6.01 -5.58
CA SER A 9 -11.40 5.57 -4.30
C SER A 9 -11.38 6.69 -3.27
N GLU A 10 -11.42 6.28 -2.01
CA GLU A 10 -11.13 7.08 -0.82
C GLU A 10 -9.95 6.46 -0.07
N SER A 11 -9.44 7.19 0.93
CA SER A 11 -8.52 6.65 1.92
C SER A 11 -8.69 7.37 3.25
N SER A 12 -8.45 6.63 4.33
CA SER A 12 -8.38 7.10 5.72
C SER A 12 -7.12 6.53 6.40
N THR A 13 -6.19 6.02 5.58
CA THR A 13 -4.89 5.53 6.00
C THR A 13 -3.86 6.63 5.70
N SER A 14 -2.91 6.86 6.60
CA SER A 14 -1.78 7.72 6.27
C SER A 14 -0.92 7.08 5.17
N PRO A 15 -0.50 7.85 4.15
CA PRO A 15 0.48 7.35 3.19
C PRO A 15 1.81 7.07 3.91
N THR A 16 2.52 6.05 3.44
CA THR A 16 3.84 5.64 3.93
C THR A 16 4.91 6.12 2.96
N ILE A 17 5.96 6.72 3.50
CA ILE A 17 7.10 7.24 2.72
C ILE A 17 8.28 6.30 2.89
N GLY A 18 8.99 5.98 1.80
CA GLY A 18 10.17 5.11 1.82
C GLY A 18 10.93 5.11 0.50
N ASN A 19 12.05 4.41 0.45
CA ASN A 19 12.86 4.19 -0.76
C ASN A 19 12.53 2.82 -1.38
N PHE A 20 11.50 2.77 -2.22
CA PHE A 20 10.97 1.52 -2.77
C PHE A 20 11.48 1.25 -4.20
N THR A 21 11.65 2.29 -5.02
CA THR A 21 12.01 2.19 -6.45
C THR A 21 13.50 2.40 -6.72
N GLY A 22 14.23 3.01 -5.77
CA GLY A 22 15.68 3.21 -5.87
C GLY A 22 16.14 4.47 -6.63
N ALA A 23 15.23 5.36 -7.04
CA ALA A 23 15.55 6.58 -7.79
C ALA A 23 15.98 7.80 -6.92
N TYR A 24 16.56 7.57 -5.74
CA TYR A 24 16.98 8.58 -4.74
C TYR A 24 15.89 9.53 -4.19
N GLY A 25 14.68 9.50 -4.74
CA GLY A 25 13.50 10.19 -4.22
C GLY A 25 12.76 9.35 -3.19
N ALA A 26 12.11 10.02 -2.24
CA ALA A 26 11.17 9.35 -1.32
C ALA A 26 9.88 9.03 -2.08
N ASP A 27 9.61 7.74 -2.24
CA ASP A 27 8.41 7.20 -2.86
C ASP A 27 7.22 7.20 -1.89
N VAL A 28 6.01 7.00 -2.41
CA VAL A 28 4.78 7.02 -1.61
C VAL A 28 4.02 5.71 -1.80
N PHE A 29 3.84 4.97 -0.72
CA PHE A 29 2.93 3.84 -0.65
C PHE A 29 1.62 4.26 0.02
N ALA A 30 0.49 3.92 -0.57
CA ALA A 30 -0.81 4.27 -0.02
C ALA A 30 -1.80 3.11 -0.12
N VAL A 31 -2.65 2.98 0.90
CA VAL A 31 -3.82 2.12 0.84
C VAL A 31 -5.02 2.98 0.45
N THR A 32 -5.77 2.51 -0.53
CA THR A 32 -6.99 3.16 -1.03
C THR A 32 -8.10 2.12 -1.08
N TYR A 33 -9.35 2.56 -1.04
CA TYR A 33 -10.49 1.67 -1.09
C TYR A 33 -11.59 2.23 -1.96
N LYS A 34 -12.24 1.34 -2.71
CA LYS A 34 -13.25 1.68 -3.70
C LYS A 34 -14.60 1.88 -3.05
N GLY A 35 -15.30 2.89 -3.55
CA GLY A 35 -16.57 3.33 -3.00
C GLY A 35 -16.41 4.61 -2.19
N SER A 36 -17.39 4.86 -1.34
CA SER A 36 -17.47 6.08 -0.53
C SER A 36 -18.07 5.75 0.82
N ALA A 37 -17.65 6.45 1.88
CA ALA A 37 -18.21 6.26 3.21
C ALA A 37 -19.76 6.25 3.18
N PRO A 38 -20.42 5.29 3.86
CA PRO A 38 -19.86 4.26 4.75
C PRO A 38 -19.61 2.90 4.08
N SER A 39 -19.69 2.79 2.75
CA SER A 39 -19.69 1.52 2.02
C SER A 39 -18.48 1.38 1.10
N TYR A 40 -17.59 0.46 1.47
CA TYR A 40 -16.41 0.08 0.69
C TYR A 40 -16.50 -1.41 0.32
N PHE A 41 -15.98 -1.77 -0.85
CA PHE A 41 -16.13 -3.13 -1.38
C PHE A 41 -14.88 -3.69 -2.04
N ASP A 42 -13.86 -2.86 -2.29
CA ASP A 42 -12.54 -3.31 -2.73
C ASP A 42 -11.47 -2.48 -2.01
N PHE A 43 -10.35 -3.09 -1.63
CA PHE A 43 -9.20 -2.44 -1.02
C PHE A 43 -7.95 -2.65 -1.89
N TYR A 44 -7.17 -1.61 -2.10
CA TYR A 44 -5.99 -1.61 -2.96
C TYR A 44 -4.81 -0.95 -2.26
N GLN A 45 -3.64 -1.36 -2.69
CA GLN A 45 -2.36 -0.77 -2.36
C GLN A 45 -1.72 -0.23 -3.62
N VAL A 46 -1.17 0.97 -3.54
CA VAL A 46 -0.50 1.63 -4.66
C VAL A 46 0.87 2.12 -4.23
N LEU A 47 1.84 1.97 -5.11
CA LEU A 47 3.17 2.55 -4.97
C LEU A 47 3.34 3.62 -6.05
N ILE A 48 3.74 4.82 -5.61
CA ILE A 48 3.96 5.99 -6.45
C ILE A 48 5.44 6.35 -6.36
N ASP A 49 6.09 6.46 -7.52
CA ASP A 49 7.45 6.95 -7.64
C ASP A 49 7.51 8.43 -7.22
N GLY A 50 8.34 8.73 -6.23
CA GLY A 50 8.46 10.05 -5.65
C GLY A 50 9.06 11.10 -6.59
N SER A 51 9.87 10.67 -7.55
CA SER A 51 10.55 11.52 -8.52
C SER A 51 9.65 11.92 -9.69
N THR A 52 8.76 11.03 -10.14
CA THR A 52 7.90 11.24 -11.31
C THR A 52 6.43 11.48 -10.97
N GLY A 53 5.95 10.97 -9.83
CA GLY A 53 4.53 10.87 -9.51
C GLY A 53 3.81 9.77 -10.28
N GLU A 54 4.55 8.87 -10.95
CA GLU A 54 3.97 7.73 -11.64
C GLU A 54 3.56 6.64 -10.65
N LYS A 55 2.39 6.02 -10.87
CA LYS A 55 2.00 4.82 -10.13
C LYS A 55 2.73 3.61 -10.73
N VAL A 56 3.79 3.17 -10.07
CA VAL A 56 4.68 2.10 -10.55
C VAL A 56 4.21 0.70 -10.17
N TRP A 57 3.35 0.59 -9.15
CA TRP A 57 2.77 -0.70 -8.76
C TRP A 57 1.39 -0.53 -8.12
N GLN A 58 0.55 -1.54 -8.28
CA GLN A 58 -0.76 -1.63 -7.64
C GLN A 58 -1.19 -3.09 -7.49
N ASP A 59 -1.78 -3.42 -6.34
CA ASP A 59 -2.45 -4.70 -6.11
C ASP A 59 -3.68 -4.54 -5.21
N SER A 60 -4.53 -5.55 -5.18
CA SER A 60 -5.57 -5.74 -4.17
C SER A 60 -4.96 -6.04 -2.80
N ILE A 61 -5.68 -5.70 -1.71
CA ILE A 61 -5.24 -6.03 -0.36
C ILE A 61 -6.40 -6.29 0.60
N ALA A 62 -6.57 -7.55 0.97
CA ALA A 62 -7.49 -7.99 2.01
C ALA A 62 -8.96 -7.60 1.79
N ASP A 63 -9.84 -8.05 2.69
CA ASP A 63 -11.27 -7.70 2.62
C ASP A 63 -11.60 -6.43 3.40
N LEU A 64 -10.74 -6.06 4.36
CA LEU A 64 -10.90 -4.85 5.17
C LEU A 64 -9.52 -4.28 5.56
N HIS A 65 -9.27 -3.02 5.23
CA HIS A 65 -7.98 -2.39 5.52
C HIS A 65 -8.09 -0.88 5.82
N PHE A 66 -7.72 -0.49 7.05
CA PHE A 66 -7.65 0.92 7.47
C PHE A 66 -6.37 1.28 8.26
N ALA A 67 -5.48 0.31 8.46
CA ALA A 67 -4.23 0.57 9.17
C ALA A 67 -3.24 1.29 8.26
N ALA A 68 -2.44 2.19 8.83
CA ALA A 68 -1.30 2.76 8.13
C ALA A 68 -0.18 1.69 8.05
N PRO A 69 0.40 1.45 6.87
CA PRO A 69 1.58 0.62 6.71
C PRO A 69 2.83 1.22 7.37
N ASN A 70 3.90 0.44 7.46
CA ASN A 70 5.22 0.91 7.91
C ASN A 70 6.28 0.51 6.90
N ALA A 71 7.23 1.42 6.63
CA ALA A 71 8.35 1.19 5.74
C ALA A 71 9.64 0.97 6.54
N PHE A 72 10.42 -0.03 6.15
CA PHE A 72 11.76 -0.29 6.65
C PHE A 72 12.44 -1.36 5.79
N ASP A 73 13.75 -1.29 5.64
CA ASP A 73 14.58 -2.33 5.02
C ASP A 73 14.53 -3.62 5.87
N TYR A 74 13.66 -4.57 5.51
CA TYR A 74 13.43 -5.79 6.27
C TYR A 74 14.49 -6.85 5.94
N ASN A 75 14.89 -6.95 4.68
CA ASN A 75 15.78 -8.00 4.19
C ASN A 75 17.27 -7.58 4.16
N GLY A 76 17.59 -6.30 4.36
CA GLY A 76 18.94 -5.74 4.40
C GLY A 76 19.54 -5.44 3.02
N ASP A 77 18.74 -5.32 1.96
CA ASP A 77 19.21 -5.09 0.59
C ASP A 77 19.40 -3.59 0.23
N GLY A 78 19.06 -2.69 1.15
CA GLY A 78 19.15 -1.25 0.97
C GLY A 78 17.94 -0.64 0.24
N ARG A 79 16.83 -1.37 0.14
CA ARG A 79 15.50 -0.86 -0.23
C ARG A 79 14.54 -1.04 0.94
N ASP A 80 13.63 -0.10 1.08
CA ASP A 80 12.59 -0.25 2.09
C ASP A 80 11.57 -1.27 1.62
N ASP A 81 11.12 -2.12 2.53
CA ASP A 81 9.97 -3.00 2.39
C ASP A 81 8.77 -2.42 3.12
N ILE A 82 7.59 -2.97 2.88
CA ILE A 82 6.37 -2.56 3.59
C ILE A 82 5.87 -3.68 4.51
N MET A 83 5.64 -3.35 5.78
CA MET A 83 4.81 -4.17 6.67
C MET A 83 3.37 -3.66 6.71
N VAL A 84 2.43 -4.54 6.38
CA VAL A 84 0.98 -4.29 6.44
C VAL A 84 0.27 -5.28 7.37
N SER A 85 -0.82 -4.83 8.00
CA SER A 85 -1.79 -5.72 8.63
C SER A 85 -2.95 -6.01 7.67
N THR A 86 -3.27 -7.28 7.41
CA THR A 86 -4.40 -7.67 6.57
C THR A 86 -5.51 -8.30 7.39
N ASN A 87 -6.77 -7.97 7.07
CA ASN A 87 -7.95 -8.61 7.63
C ASN A 87 -8.75 -9.28 6.50
N ASN A 88 -8.83 -10.60 6.50
CA ASN A 88 -9.52 -11.37 5.46
C ASN A 88 -10.70 -12.11 6.08
N PHE A 89 -11.87 -12.02 5.46
CA PHE A 89 -13.07 -12.70 5.88
C PHE A 89 -13.11 -14.09 5.26
N THR A 90 -13.09 -15.12 6.09
CA THR A 90 -13.12 -16.53 5.65
C THR A 90 -14.51 -17.01 5.24
N GLY A 91 -15.52 -16.13 5.28
CA GLY A 91 -16.94 -16.49 5.18
C GLY A 91 -17.63 -16.69 6.52
N THR A 92 -16.88 -16.86 7.62
CA THR A 92 -17.45 -17.04 8.97
C THR A 92 -16.85 -16.12 10.03
N HIS A 93 -15.57 -15.78 9.91
CA HIS A 93 -14.85 -14.90 10.82
C HIS A 93 -13.72 -14.18 10.07
N TYR A 94 -13.10 -13.19 10.71
CA TYR A 94 -11.91 -12.53 10.17
C TYR A 94 -10.65 -13.24 10.66
N GLU A 95 -9.71 -13.42 9.74
CA GLU A 95 -8.34 -13.79 10.03
C GLU A 95 -7.43 -12.58 9.81
N HIS A 96 -6.46 -12.43 10.72
CA HIS A 96 -5.55 -11.29 10.77
C HIS A 96 -4.12 -11.78 10.55
N ALA A 97 -3.37 -11.07 9.71
CA ALA A 97 -1.96 -11.38 9.48
C ALA A 97 -1.14 -10.08 9.33
N LEU A 98 0.14 -10.16 9.68
CA LEU A 98 1.13 -9.20 9.22
C LEU A 98 1.80 -9.77 7.98
N LYS A 99 1.96 -8.95 6.94
CA LYS A 99 2.66 -9.31 5.71
C LYS A 99 3.77 -8.31 5.44
N ILE A 100 4.87 -8.81 4.88
CA ILE A 100 5.92 -8.00 4.28
C ILE A 100 5.69 -8.00 2.77
N LEU A 101 5.86 -6.83 2.15
CA LEU A 101 5.86 -6.65 0.70
C LEU A 101 7.24 -6.14 0.31
N ASP A 102 7.94 -6.93 -0.50
CA ASP A 102 9.26 -6.62 -1.05
C ASP A 102 9.11 -6.36 -2.56
N PHE A 103 9.42 -5.13 -2.99
CA PHE A 103 9.23 -4.71 -4.38
C PHE A 103 10.40 -5.07 -5.30
N GLN A 104 11.50 -5.63 -4.77
CA GLN A 104 12.67 -6.04 -5.55
C GLN A 104 12.62 -7.53 -5.90
N ASN A 105 12.09 -8.37 -5.02
CA ASN A 105 12.22 -9.83 -5.13
C ASN A 105 10.89 -10.58 -5.36
N ASP A 106 9.74 -9.99 -5.07
CA ASP A 106 8.42 -10.61 -5.33
C ASP A 106 7.82 -10.10 -6.65
N SER A 107 8.03 -10.87 -7.73
CA SER A 107 7.34 -10.71 -9.04
C SER A 107 6.47 -11.91 -9.38
#